data_AF-A0A973QV03-F1
#
_entry.id   AF-A0A973QV03-F1
#
_cell.length_a   1.000
_cell.length_b   1.000
_cell.length_c   1.000
_cell.angle_alpha   90.00
_cell.angle_beta   90.00
_cell.angle_gamma   90.00
#
_symmetry.space_group_name_H-M   'P 1'
#
loop_
_entity.id
_entity.type
_entity.pdbx_description
1 polymer ?
#
loop_
_entity_poly.entity_id
_entity_poly.type
_entity_poly.pdbx_seq_one_letter_code
_entity_poly.pdbx_strand_id
1 'polypeptide(L)'
;MPLESTGQVAPDAAEQLDALRTLHKEGRLAGEFPRVRGLLSGLGPEQLGTAGRLLARLDPDEVRRAHPAVPVVTVAVTGHGTLAELVPALAAELGRHGVALEARPSAFDSYVFDLAEPGSDLYAGDPDVTLCVLDPRIVLDELPARWGVEDLGGVLAAKLALLERLVATHGATARGPLVLNTLPLPREVTAQLVDHRSRAAAAALWH
;
A
#
# COMPACT_ATOMS: atom_id res chain seq x y z
N MET A 1 35.71 41.74 2.21
CA MET A 1 35.78 40.30 1.91
C MET A 1 34.37 39.73 2.06
N PRO A 2 33.54 39.71 1.00
CA PRO A 2 32.19 39.18 1.08
C PRO A 2 32.23 37.67 0.88
N LEU A 3 31.57 36.94 1.80
CA LEU A 3 31.28 35.51 1.66
C LEU A 3 30.15 35.37 0.64
N GLU A 4 30.47 34.93 -0.57
CA GLU A 4 29.48 34.50 -1.54
C GLU A 4 28.85 33.20 -1.04
N SER A 5 27.68 33.34 -0.42
CA SER A 5 26.74 32.26 -0.18
C SER A 5 26.31 31.72 -1.54
N THR A 6 26.91 30.61 -1.95
CA THR A 6 26.43 29.78 -3.07
C THR A 6 25.10 29.17 -2.65
N GLY A 7 24.02 29.94 -2.84
CA GLY A 7 22.65 29.45 -2.74
C GLY A 7 22.43 28.46 -3.88
N GLN A 8 22.68 27.18 -3.60
CA GLN A 8 22.31 26.10 -4.51
C GLN A 8 20.78 26.10 -4.60
N VAL A 9 20.27 26.70 -5.68
CA VAL A 9 18.84 26.71 -6.01
C VAL A 9 18.41 25.25 -6.09
N ALA A 10 17.43 24.87 -5.26
CA ALA A 10 16.88 23.53 -5.31
C ALA A 10 16.38 23.26 -6.74
N PRO A 11 16.73 22.11 -7.35
CA PRO A 11 16.30 21.79 -8.72
C PRO A 11 14.77 21.80 -8.80
N ASP A 12 14.25 22.29 -9.93
CA ASP A 12 12.80 22.32 -10.17
C ASP A 12 12.25 20.89 -10.20
N ALA A 13 11.02 20.70 -9.73
CA ALA A 13 10.37 19.39 -9.68
C ALA A 13 10.28 18.73 -11.06
N ALA A 14 10.16 19.54 -12.13
CA ALA A 14 10.20 19.06 -13.50
C ALA A 14 11.58 18.48 -13.88
N GLU A 15 12.67 19.18 -13.53
CA GLU A 15 14.05 18.73 -13.78
C GLU A 15 14.36 17.46 -12.99
N GLN A 16 13.91 17.38 -11.73
CA GLN A 16 14.06 16.19 -10.90
C GLN A 16 13.39 14.97 -11.51
N LEU A 17 12.15 15.10 -11.99
CA LEU A 17 11.42 14.02 -12.64
C LEU A 17 12.05 13.64 -13.99
N ASP A 18 12.54 14.62 -14.75
CA ASP A 18 13.20 14.36 -16.04
C ASP A 18 14.54 13.64 -15.87
N ALA A 19 15.32 14.01 -14.86
CA ALA A 19 16.53 13.28 -14.47
C ALA A 19 16.23 11.82 -14.10
N LEU A 20 15.15 11.58 -13.35
CA LEU A 20 14.71 10.22 -13.00
C LEU A 20 14.30 9.41 -14.24
N ARG A 21 13.55 10.02 -15.17
CA ARG A 21 13.17 9.40 -16.45
C ARG A 21 14.38 9.07 -17.30
N THR A 22 15.36 9.96 -17.35
CA THR A 22 16.61 9.76 -18.08
C THR A 22 17.37 8.56 -17.53
N LEU A 23 17.55 8.49 -16.20
CA LEU A 23 18.18 7.33 -15.56
C LEU A 23 17.44 6.01 -15.85
N HIS A 24 16.10 6.03 -15.83
CA HIS A 24 15.30 4.86 -16.15
C HIS A 24 15.48 4.43 -17.61
N LYS A 25 15.38 5.38 -18.56
CA LYS A 25 15.52 5.13 -19.99
C LYS A 25 16.92 4.62 -20.36
N GLU A 26 17.95 5.08 -19.66
CA GLU A 26 19.34 4.63 -19.85
C GLU A 26 19.64 3.29 -19.14
N GLY A 27 18.69 2.71 -18.40
CA GLY A 27 18.92 1.48 -17.63
C GLY A 27 19.88 1.65 -16.45
N ARG A 28 20.11 2.89 -16.01
CA ARG A 28 21.09 3.23 -14.96
C ARG A 28 20.45 3.43 -13.58
N LEU A 29 19.13 3.41 -13.50
CA LEU A 29 18.40 3.78 -12.29
C LEU A 29 18.75 2.89 -11.08
N ALA A 30 18.91 1.57 -11.26
CA ALA A 30 19.38 0.69 -10.19
C ALA A 30 20.82 1.02 -9.74
N GLY A 31 21.72 1.25 -10.70
CA GLY A 31 23.11 1.63 -10.46
C GLY A 31 23.29 3.01 -9.83
N GLU A 32 22.27 3.86 -9.88
CA GLU A 32 22.27 5.22 -9.34
C GLU A 32 21.24 5.40 -8.20
N PHE A 33 20.76 4.29 -7.62
CA PHE A 33 19.66 4.29 -6.64
C PHE A 33 19.86 5.25 -5.46
N PRO A 34 21.07 5.42 -4.87
CA PRO A 34 21.28 6.39 -3.79
C PRO A 34 20.87 7.83 -4.13
N ARG A 35 20.83 8.20 -5.41
CA ARG A 35 20.38 9.53 -5.87
C ARG A 35 18.87 9.69 -5.88
N VAL A 36 18.11 8.59 -5.91
CA VAL A 36 16.64 8.59 -5.98
C VAL A 36 16.04 9.43 -4.88
N ARG A 37 16.48 9.28 -3.63
CA ARG A 37 16.01 10.09 -2.50
C ARG A 37 16.07 11.60 -2.78
N GLY A 38 17.19 12.07 -3.33
CA GLY A 38 17.36 13.47 -3.71
C GLY A 38 16.42 13.90 -4.83
N LEU A 39 16.25 13.04 -5.84
CA LEU A 39 15.36 13.29 -6.98
C LEU A 39 13.88 13.30 -6.61
N LEU A 40 13.47 12.57 -5.56
CA LEU A 40 12.08 12.54 -5.11
C LEU A 40 11.74 13.64 -4.09
N SER A 41 12.75 14.31 -3.52
CA SER A 41 12.57 15.21 -2.38
C SER A 41 11.65 16.40 -2.66
N GLY A 42 11.68 16.96 -3.88
CA GLY A 42 10.91 18.13 -4.29
C GLY A 42 9.67 17.83 -5.14
N LEU A 43 9.34 16.54 -5.37
CA LEU A 43 8.21 16.17 -6.23
C LEU A 43 6.87 16.38 -5.52
N GLY A 44 5.92 17.00 -6.24
CA GLY A 44 4.51 17.06 -5.86
C GLY A 44 3.78 15.73 -6.14
N PRO A 45 2.50 15.61 -5.71
CA PRO A 45 1.75 14.34 -5.79
C PRO A 45 1.67 13.74 -7.20
N GLU A 46 1.44 14.55 -8.23
CA GLU A 46 1.35 14.06 -9.62
C GLU A 46 2.70 13.56 -10.14
N GLN A 47 3.78 14.31 -9.90
CA GLN A 47 5.12 13.88 -10.28
C GLN A 47 5.54 12.62 -9.52
N LEU A 48 5.17 12.52 -8.25
CA LEU A 48 5.49 11.38 -7.40
C LEU A 48 4.80 10.09 -7.89
N GLY A 49 3.54 10.16 -8.30
CA GLY A 49 2.85 9.03 -8.91
C GLY A 49 3.53 8.56 -10.21
N THR A 50 4.08 9.48 -11.00
CA THR A 50 4.87 9.13 -12.19
C THR A 50 6.21 8.51 -11.84
N ALA A 51 6.92 9.07 -10.86
CA ALA A 51 8.18 8.52 -10.36
C ALA A 51 7.99 7.10 -9.79
N GLY A 52 6.93 6.88 -9.02
CA GLY A 52 6.56 5.57 -8.49
C GLY A 52 6.41 4.50 -9.55
N ARG A 53 5.77 4.82 -10.69
CA ARG A 53 5.64 3.88 -11.83
C ARG A 53 6.98 3.50 -12.45
N LEU A 54 7.97 4.39 -12.43
CA LEU A 54 9.33 4.08 -12.90
C LEU A 54 10.06 3.18 -11.91
N LEU A 55 9.95 3.50 -10.62
CA LEU A 55 10.62 2.77 -9.53
C LEU A 55 10.04 1.37 -9.34
N ALA A 56 8.72 1.20 -9.50
CA ALA A 56 8.05 -0.10 -9.42
C ALA A 56 8.48 -1.11 -10.49
N ARG A 57 9.23 -0.67 -11.51
CA ARG A 57 9.78 -1.53 -12.58
C ARG A 57 11.25 -1.90 -12.35
N LEU A 58 11.86 -1.40 -11.28
CA LEU A 58 13.23 -1.75 -10.96
C LEU A 58 13.31 -3.20 -10.50
N ASP A 59 14.38 -3.88 -10.90
CA ASP A 59 14.75 -5.16 -10.30
C ASP A 59 15.45 -4.89 -8.95
N PRO A 60 14.86 -5.32 -7.82
CA PRO A 60 15.49 -5.16 -6.51
C PRO A 60 16.83 -5.91 -6.40
N ASP A 61 17.03 -7.01 -7.13
CA ASP A 61 18.31 -7.74 -7.15
C ASP A 61 19.43 -6.91 -7.79
N GLU A 62 19.12 -6.10 -8.81
CA GLU A 62 20.07 -5.15 -9.39
C GLU A 62 20.49 -4.09 -8.39
N VAL A 63 19.53 -3.55 -7.63
CA VAL A 63 19.80 -2.56 -6.58
C VAL A 63 20.66 -3.18 -5.47
N ARG A 64 20.32 -4.39 -4.98
CA ARG A 64 21.12 -5.10 -3.95
C ARG A 64 22.55 -5.34 -4.40
N ARG A 65 22.75 -5.75 -5.66
CA ARG A 65 24.10 -5.98 -6.21
C ARG A 65 24.91 -4.70 -6.37
N ALA A 66 24.29 -3.62 -6.86
CA ALA A 66 24.97 -2.35 -7.09
C ALA A 66 25.23 -1.58 -5.78
N HIS A 67 24.30 -1.66 -4.83
CA HIS A 67 24.31 -0.90 -3.58
C HIS A 67 23.95 -1.77 -2.37
N PRO A 68 24.88 -2.60 -1.85
CA PRO A 68 24.59 -3.48 -0.71
C PRO A 68 24.17 -2.76 0.58
N ALA A 69 24.46 -1.46 0.69
CA ALA A 69 24.06 -0.63 1.83
C ALA A 69 22.63 -0.05 1.72
N VAL A 70 22.00 -0.15 0.55
CA VAL A 70 20.61 0.28 0.37
C VAL A 70 19.69 -0.81 0.92
N PRO A 71 18.83 -0.50 1.91
CA PRO A 71 17.85 -1.46 2.38
C PRO A 71 16.83 -1.76 1.28
N VAL A 72 16.51 -3.03 1.12
CA VAL A 72 15.43 -3.51 0.27
C VAL A 72 14.40 -4.15 1.17
N VAL A 73 13.14 -3.76 1.02
CA VAL A 73 12.02 -4.27 1.81
C VAL A 73 11.08 -5.04 0.91
N THR A 74 10.83 -6.29 1.27
CA THR A 74 9.86 -7.16 0.59
C THR A 74 8.47 -6.92 1.16
N VAL A 75 7.56 -6.43 0.34
CA VAL A 75 6.18 -6.12 0.74
C VAL A 75 5.22 -7.03 -0.02
N ALA A 76 4.56 -7.94 0.69
CA ALA A 76 3.43 -8.66 0.16
C ALA A 76 2.19 -7.77 0.18
N VAL A 77 1.44 -7.72 -0.92
CA VAL A 77 0.22 -6.93 -1.05
C VAL A 77 -0.92 -7.86 -1.39
N THR A 78 -1.92 -7.94 -0.53
CA THR A 78 -3.17 -8.67 -0.77
C THR A 78 -4.35 -7.80 -0.33
N GLY A 79 -5.57 -8.21 -0.65
CA GLY A 79 -6.75 -7.47 -0.24
C GLY A 79 -7.98 -7.77 -1.08
N HIS A 80 -9.00 -6.95 -0.85
CA HIS A 80 -10.20 -6.90 -1.66
C HIS A 80 -10.05 -5.78 -2.70
N GLY A 81 -10.29 -6.09 -3.98
CA GLY A 81 -10.21 -5.12 -5.07
C GLY A 81 -8.89 -5.12 -5.84
N THR A 82 -8.76 -4.15 -6.75
CA THR A 82 -7.58 -4.00 -7.63
C THR A 82 -6.52 -3.12 -6.96
N LEU A 83 -5.40 -3.72 -6.56
CA LEU A 83 -4.32 -3.03 -5.83
C LEU A 83 -3.13 -2.63 -6.72
N ALA A 84 -3.29 -2.65 -8.04
CA ALA A 84 -2.22 -2.39 -9.01
C ALA A 84 -1.54 -1.03 -8.81
N GLU A 85 -2.30 0.00 -8.45
CA GLU A 85 -1.77 1.37 -8.24
C GLU A 85 -1.05 1.53 -6.88
N LEU A 86 -1.20 0.57 -5.95
CA LEU A 86 -0.53 0.66 -4.65
C LEU A 86 0.97 0.43 -4.78
N VAL A 87 1.42 -0.47 -5.67
CA VAL A 87 2.84 -0.78 -5.85
C VAL A 87 3.64 0.45 -6.30
N PRO A 88 3.23 1.23 -7.32
CA PRO A 88 3.86 2.51 -7.64
C PRO A 88 3.90 3.50 -6.47
N ALA A 89 2.82 3.63 -5.70
CA ALA A 89 2.78 4.54 -4.56
C ALA A 89 3.79 4.14 -3.47
N LEU A 90 3.85 2.85 -3.14
CA LEU A 90 4.82 2.30 -2.19
C LEU A 90 6.26 2.51 -2.67
N ALA A 91 6.54 2.24 -3.95
CA ALA A 91 7.87 2.41 -4.53
C ALA A 91 8.34 3.88 -4.43
N ALA A 92 7.44 4.83 -4.67
CA ALA A 92 7.74 6.25 -4.54
C ALA A 92 8.05 6.64 -3.09
N GLU A 93 7.18 6.28 -2.14
CA GLU A 93 7.36 6.66 -0.74
C GLU A 93 8.60 6.00 -0.13
N LEU A 94 8.81 4.70 -0.35
CA LEU A 94 10.03 4.01 0.09
C LEU A 94 11.28 4.63 -0.54
N GLY A 95 11.22 4.97 -1.83
CA GLY A 95 12.30 5.67 -2.53
C GLY A 95 12.64 7.03 -1.90
N ARG A 96 11.65 7.79 -1.40
CA ARG A 96 11.88 9.06 -0.67
C ARG A 96 12.67 8.85 0.62
N HIS A 97 12.54 7.67 1.21
CA HIS A 97 13.28 7.26 2.39
C HIS A 97 14.59 6.53 2.07
N GLY A 98 14.93 6.36 0.79
CA GLY A 98 16.14 5.66 0.36
C GLY A 98 16.05 4.14 0.51
N VAL A 99 14.84 3.59 0.49
CA VAL A 99 14.55 2.16 0.60
C VAL A 99 14.04 1.66 -0.76
N ALA A 100 14.57 0.55 -1.26
CA ALA A 100 14.04 -0.09 -2.47
C ALA A 100 12.91 -1.06 -2.13
N LEU A 101 11.94 -1.17 -3.03
CA LEU A 101 10.77 -2.04 -2.87
C LEU A 101 10.96 -3.33 -3.66
N GLU A 102 10.76 -4.46 -3.00
CA GLU A 102 10.47 -5.74 -3.64
C GLU A 102 8.98 -6.07 -3.40
N ALA A 103 8.13 -5.71 -4.36
CA ALA A 103 6.68 -5.89 -4.22
C ALA A 103 6.25 -7.30 -4.64
N ARG A 104 5.36 -7.91 -3.86
CA ARG A 104 4.70 -9.19 -4.17
C ARG A 104 3.18 -9.02 -4.13
N PRO A 105 2.58 -8.45 -5.19
CA PRO A 105 1.13 -8.32 -5.28
C PRO A 105 0.49 -9.69 -5.50
N SER A 106 -0.59 -9.95 -4.78
CA SER A 106 -1.41 -11.15 -4.89
C SER A 106 -2.50 -10.97 -5.94
N ALA A 107 -3.22 -12.05 -6.24
CA ALA A 107 -4.32 -11.98 -7.19
C ALA A 107 -5.49 -11.12 -6.66
N PHE A 108 -6.38 -10.71 -7.55
CA PHE A 108 -7.60 -9.99 -7.16
C PHE A 108 -8.42 -10.80 -6.14
N ASP A 109 -8.82 -10.16 -5.04
CA ASP A 109 -9.71 -10.72 -4.00
C ASP A 109 -9.22 -12.06 -3.40
N SER A 110 -7.90 -12.20 -3.25
CA SER A 110 -7.27 -13.44 -2.76
C SER A 110 -6.94 -13.43 -1.25
N TYR A 111 -7.19 -12.33 -0.54
CA TYR A 111 -6.73 -12.12 0.84
C TYR A 111 -7.15 -13.21 1.83
N VAL A 112 -8.34 -13.78 1.68
CA VAL A 112 -8.79 -14.88 2.55
C VAL A 112 -7.94 -16.12 2.30
N PHE A 113 -7.68 -16.49 1.05
CA PHE A 113 -6.85 -17.63 0.71
C PHE A 113 -5.39 -17.40 1.15
N ASP A 114 -4.83 -16.23 0.80
CA ASP A 114 -3.44 -15.91 1.09
C ASP A 114 -3.13 -15.93 2.59
N LEU A 115 -4.06 -15.44 3.42
CA LEU A 115 -3.87 -15.31 4.87
C LEU A 115 -4.38 -16.52 5.67
N ALA A 116 -5.26 -17.35 5.10
CA ALA A 116 -5.78 -18.53 5.81
C ALA A 116 -4.91 -19.78 5.61
N GLU A 117 -4.24 -19.90 4.46
CA GLU A 117 -3.46 -21.08 4.10
C GLU A 117 -1.96 -20.85 4.39
N PRO A 118 -1.37 -21.51 5.41
CA PRO A 118 0.05 -21.34 5.72
C PRO A 118 1.00 -21.71 4.57
N GLY A 119 0.54 -22.56 3.63
CA GLY A 119 1.28 -22.91 2.42
C GLY A 119 1.12 -21.95 1.24
N SER A 120 0.48 -20.79 1.42
CA SER A 120 0.22 -19.83 0.34
C SER A 120 1.52 -19.21 -0.21
N ASP A 121 1.46 -18.72 -1.45
CA ASP A 121 2.57 -17.99 -2.08
C ASP A 121 2.96 -16.72 -1.29
N LEU A 122 1.99 -16.13 -0.56
CA LEU A 122 2.23 -15.00 0.33
C LEU A 122 3.26 -15.35 1.41
N TYR A 123 3.09 -16.49 2.09
CA TYR A 123 4.03 -16.93 3.13
C TYR A 123 5.31 -17.52 2.57
N ALA A 124 5.23 -18.26 1.47
CA ALA A 124 6.42 -18.78 0.77
C ALA A 124 7.37 -17.65 0.37
N GLY A 125 6.83 -16.44 0.18
CA GLY A 125 7.61 -15.27 -0.15
C GLY A 125 8.34 -14.58 0.99
N ASP A 126 8.12 -15.00 2.23
CA ASP A 126 8.78 -14.51 3.45
C ASP A 126 8.89 -12.96 3.51
N PRO A 127 7.76 -12.24 3.35
CA PRO A 127 7.78 -10.78 3.26
C PRO A 127 8.17 -10.12 4.59
N ASP A 128 8.88 -9.00 4.50
CA ASP A 128 9.18 -8.15 5.66
C ASP A 128 7.91 -7.51 6.22
N VAL A 129 6.95 -7.18 5.36
CA VAL A 129 5.64 -6.63 5.73
C VAL A 129 4.56 -7.20 4.82
N THR A 130 3.43 -7.58 5.39
CA THR A 130 2.21 -7.90 4.63
C THR A 130 1.22 -6.75 4.73
N LEU A 131 0.79 -6.21 3.59
CA LEU A 131 -0.30 -5.23 3.50
C LEU A 131 -1.57 -5.94 3.04
N CYS A 132 -2.60 -5.94 3.88
CA CYS A 132 -3.93 -6.39 3.53
C CYS A 132 -4.86 -5.19 3.42
N VAL A 133 -5.19 -4.80 2.18
CA VAL A 133 -6.01 -3.62 1.90
C VAL A 133 -7.44 -4.04 1.63
N LEU A 134 -8.32 -3.67 2.54
CA LEU A 134 -9.73 -3.98 2.52
C LEU A 134 -10.52 -2.74 2.16
N ASP A 135 -11.64 -2.94 1.47
CA ASP A 135 -12.60 -1.88 1.22
C ASP A 135 -13.99 -2.24 1.80
N PRO A 136 -14.86 -1.23 2.03
CA PRO A 136 -16.15 -1.45 2.67
C PRO A 136 -17.06 -2.46 1.96
N ARG A 137 -16.83 -2.77 0.68
CA ARG A 137 -17.60 -3.75 -0.09
C ARG A 137 -17.50 -5.16 0.48
N ILE A 138 -16.44 -5.51 1.23
CA ILE A 138 -16.40 -6.79 1.95
C ILE A 138 -17.60 -6.97 2.88
N VAL A 139 -18.16 -5.88 3.40
CA VAL A 139 -19.37 -5.88 4.23
C VAL A 139 -20.61 -5.69 3.37
N LEU A 140 -20.60 -4.67 2.49
CA LEU A 140 -21.80 -4.25 1.78
C LEU A 140 -22.30 -5.27 0.76
N ASP A 141 -21.41 -6.07 0.17
CA ASP A 141 -21.79 -7.10 -0.80
C ASP A 141 -22.46 -8.32 -0.16
N GLU A 142 -22.41 -8.45 1.16
CA GLU A 142 -23.06 -9.52 1.91
C GLU A 142 -24.40 -9.10 2.51
N LEU A 143 -24.77 -7.82 2.40
CA LEU A 143 -26.06 -7.34 2.87
C LEU A 143 -27.19 -7.80 1.94
N PRO A 144 -28.37 -8.17 2.49
CA PRO A 144 -29.54 -8.44 1.67
C PRO A 144 -29.99 -7.16 0.93
N ALA A 145 -30.72 -7.33 -0.17
CA ALA A 145 -31.21 -6.21 -0.99
C ALA A 145 -32.09 -5.21 -0.20
N ARG A 146 -32.72 -5.67 0.88
CA ARG A 146 -33.39 -4.83 1.88
C ARG A 146 -32.76 -5.20 3.22
N TRP A 147 -31.98 -4.28 3.80
CA TRP A 147 -31.22 -4.50 5.02
C TRP A 147 -31.63 -3.51 6.11
N GLY A 148 -31.50 -3.95 7.36
CA GLY A 148 -31.59 -3.13 8.57
C GLY A 148 -30.26 -3.09 9.32
N VAL A 149 -30.20 -2.28 10.38
CA VAL A 149 -28.99 -2.11 11.20
C VAL A 149 -28.55 -3.43 11.83
N GLU A 150 -29.50 -4.32 12.14
CA GLU A 150 -29.25 -5.65 12.67
C GLU A 150 -28.52 -6.54 11.66
N ASP A 151 -28.88 -6.48 10.38
CA ASP A 151 -28.19 -7.20 9.30
C ASP A 151 -26.75 -6.71 9.17
N LEU A 152 -26.56 -5.38 9.19
CA LEU A 152 -25.24 -4.75 9.18
C LEU A 152 -24.37 -5.21 10.36
N GLY A 153 -24.95 -5.22 11.56
CA GLY A 153 -24.25 -5.71 12.76
C GLY A 153 -23.86 -7.18 12.64
N GLY A 154 -24.74 -8.02 12.07
CA GLY A 154 -24.45 -9.43 11.83
C GLY A 154 -23.28 -9.65 10.86
N VAL A 155 -23.28 -8.96 9.72
CA VAL A 155 -22.19 -9.06 8.74
C VAL A 155 -20.87 -8.52 9.32
N LEU A 156 -20.90 -7.36 9.98
CA LEU A 156 -19.70 -6.79 10.61
C LEU A 156 -19.09 -7.75 11.64
N ALA A 157 -19.92 -8.35 12.50
CA ALA A 157 -19.46 -9.33 13.48
C ALA A 157 -18.84 -10.56 12.79
N ALA A 158 -19.45 -11.07 11.72
CA ALA A 158 -18.90 -12.19 10.95
C ALA A 158 -17.56 -11.85 10.28
N LYS A 159 -17.43 -10.64 9.71
CA LYS A 159 -16.18 -10.16 9.11
C LYS A 159 -15.09 -9.93 10.13
N LEU A 160 -15.41 -9.35 11.29
CA LEU A 160 -14.46 -9.18 12.37
C LEU A 160 -13.93 -10.55 12.83
N ALA A 161 -14.81 -11.51 13.07
CA ALA A 161 -14.40 -12.87 13.45
C ALA A 161 -13.55 -13.57 12.38
N LEU A 162 -13.83 -13.34 11.09
CA LEU A 162 -12.98 -13.82 10.00
C LEU A 162 -11.60 -13.17 10.05
N LEU A 163 -11.52 -11.85 10.12
CA LEU A 163 -10.26 -11.11 10.15
C LEU A 163 -9.42 -11.49 11.38
N GLU A 164 -10.02 -11.67 12.55
CA GLU A 164 -9.34 -12.16 13.75
C GLU A 164 -8.66 -13.51 13.52
N ARG A 165 -9.33 -14.44 12.83
CA ARG A 165 -8.73 -15.73 12.47
C ARG A 165 -7.58 -15.58 11.48
N LEU A 166 -7.73 -14.75 10.45
CA LEU A 166 -6.67 -14.50 9.47
C LEU A 166 -5.44 -13.84 10.12
N VAL A 167 -5.67 -12.88 11.02
CA VAL A 167 -4.61 -12.23 11.81
C VAL A 167 -3.90 -13.25 12.71
N ALA A 168 -4.66 -14.13 13.36
CA ALA A 168 -4.08 -15.19 14.21
C ALA A 168 -3.24 -16.18 13.39
N THR A 169 -3.73 -16.63 12.22
CA THR A 169 -2.98 -17.50 11.31
C THR A 169 -1.70 -16.82 10.82
N HIS A 170 -1.79 -15.54 10.41
CA HIS A 170 -0.63 -14.76 9.98
C HIS A 170 0.40 -14.62 11.10
N GLY A 171 -0.03 -14.26 12.31
CA GLY A 171 0.87 -14.14 13.47
C GLY A 171 1.53 -15.46 13.90
N ALA A 172 0.94 -16.61 13.55
CA ALA A 172 1.53 -17.92 13.78
C ALA A 172 2.48 -18.38 12.65
N THR A 173 2.38 -17.80 11.45
CA THR A 173 3.04 -18.30 10.24
C THR A 173 4.14 -17.37 9.73
N ALA A 174 3.88 -16.05 9.69
CA ALA A 174 4.78 -15.05 9.14
C ALA A 174 5.72 -14.45 10.20
N ARG A 175 6.87 -13.94 9.73
CA ARG A 175 7.83 -13.22 10.58
C ARG A 175 7.58 -11.71 10.61
N GLY A 176 7.20 -11.14 9.47
CA GLY A 176 6.88 -9.72 9.33
C GLY A 176 5.49 -9.37 9.88
N PRO A 177 5.21 -8.10 10.20
CA PRO A 177 3.88 -7.67 10.62
C PRO A 177 2.85 -7.72 9.48
N LEU A 178 1.59 -7.93 9.87
CA LEU A 178 0.41 -7.67 9.05
C LEU A 178 -0.11 -6.25 9.32
N VAL A 179 -0.30 -5.48 8.26
CA VAL A 179 -0.94 -4.16 8.30
C VAL A 179 -2.30 -4.26 7.62
N LEU A 180 -3.33 -3.83 8.34
CA LEU A 180 -4.70 -3.69 7.86
C LEU A 180 -5.06 -2.20 7.85
N ASN A 181 -5.78 -1.75 6.82
CA ASN A 181 -6.39 -0.42 6.86
C ASN A 181 -7.70 -0.44 7.63
N THR A 182 -8.03 0.68 8.26
CA THR A 182 -9.38 0.91 8.77
C THR A 182 -10.34 1.11 7.61
N LEU A 183 -11.53 0.50 7.70
CA LEU A 183 -12.59 0.68 6.72
C LEU A 183 -13.34 1.98 7.02
N PRO A 184 -13.34 2.98 6.12
CA PRO A 184 -14.18 4.15 6.31
C PRO A 184 -15.65 3.77 6.17
N LEU A 185 -16.54 4.36 6.99
CA LEU A 185 -17.98 4.21 6.82
C LEU A 185 -18.42 4.96 5.55
N PRO A 186 -18.90 4.28 4.49
CA PRO A 186 -19.34 4.96 3.29
C PRO A 186 -20.58 5.80 3.55
N ARG A 187 -20.67 6.97 2.91
CA ARG A 187 -21.83 7.86 3.07
C ARG A 187 -23.13 7.19 2.64
N GLU A 188 -23.06 6.32 1.64
CA GLU A 188 -24.18 5.58 1.08
C GLU A 188 -24.85 4.68 2.11
N VAL A 189 -24.10 4.14 3.08
CA VAL A 189 -24.65 3.31 4.17
C VAL A 189 -25.58 4.15 5.03
N THR A 190 -25.12 5.33 5.46
CA THR A 190 -25.95 6.22 6.29
C THR A 190 -27.10 6.85 5.50
N ALA A 191 -26.95 7.06 4.19
CA ALA A 191 -27.97 7.66 3.33
C ALA A 191 -29.15 6.71 3.04
N GLN A 192 -28.94 5.39 3.15
CA GLN A 192 -29.99 4.37 2.99
C GLN A 192 -30.87 4.23 4.24
N LEU A 193 -30.46 4.78 5.38
CA LEU A 193 -31.18 4.74 6.65
C LEU A 193 -31.94 6.05 6.87
N VAL A 194 -33.28 5.96 6.94
CA VAL A 194 -34.16 7.14 6.97
C VAL A 194 -34.15 7.82 8.35
N ASP A 195 -34.20 7.04 9.42
CA ASP A 195 -34.31 7.59 10.78
C ASP A 195 -32.93 7.85 11.41
N HIS A 196 -32.90 8.80 12.36
CA HIS A 196 -31.65 9.20 13.03
C HIS A 196 -31.09 8.11 13.95
N ARG A 197 -31.95 7.27 14.54
CA ARG A 197 -31.53 6.24 15.48
C ARG A 197 -30.78 5.14 14.75
N SER A 198 -31.30 4.67 13.62
CA SER A 198 -30.64 3.68 12.77
C SER A 198 -29.31 4.19 12.24
N ARG A 199 -29.21 5.45 11.81
CA ARG A 199 -27.95 6.07 11.38
C ARG A 199 -26.91 6.11 12.50
N ALA A 200 -27.31 6.53 13.70
CA ALA A 200 -26.40 6.56 14.85
C ALA A 200 -25.93 5.15 15.26
N ALA A 201 -26.83 4.16 15.21
CA ALA A 201 -26.50 2.78 15.51
C ALA A 201 -25.56 2.17 14.46
N ALA A 202 -25.78 2.42 13.16
CA ALA A 202 -24.88 1.99 12.09
C ALA A 202 -23.48 2.61 12.24
N ALA A 203 -23.39 3.90 12.59
CA ALA A 203 -22.11 4.55 12.85
C ALA A 203 -21.39 3.95 14.07
N ALA A 204 -22.12 3.63 15.13
CA ALA A 204 -21.57 2.99 16.33
C ALA A 204 -21.13 1.54 16.10
N LEU A 205 -21.77 0.80 15.19
CA LEU A 205 -21.34 -0.55 14.82
C LEU A 205 -20.06 -0.55 13.97
N TRP A 206 -19.81 0.52 13.21
CA TRP A 206 -18.69 0.61 12.28
C TRP A 206 -17.39 1.09 12.94
N HIS A 207 -17.44 1.66 14.15
CA HIS A 207 -16.33 2.25 14.88
C HIS A 207 -16.04 1.52 16.19
#